data_AF-A0A075AR79-F1
#
_entry.id   AF-A0A075AR79-F1
#
_cell.length_a   1.000
_cell.length_b   1.000
_cell.length_c   1.000
_cell.angle_alpha   90.00
_cell.angle_beta   90.00
_cell.angle_gamma   90.00
#
_symmetry.space_group_name_H-M   'P 1'
#
loop_
_entity.id
_entity.type
_entity.pdbx_description
1 polymer ?
#
loop_
_entity_poly.entity_id
_entity_poly.type
_entity_poly.pdbx_seq_one_letter_code
_entity_poly.pdbx_strand_id
1 'polypeptide(L)'
;MDVFEYTERCPPYAPFFGFAGATFAMIFCGAAYGTAKSGIGIAGMGTFKPQLIMRSLIPVVMAGIIGIYGLVVAVLITGSRLSGVAAGWTVGIVGDSSVRNFAKESRVYVAMVLMLIFAEVLGLYGLIVALILQSKTV
;
A
#
# COMPACT_ATOMS: atom_id res chain seq x y z
N MET A 1 38.93 15.77 -22.36
CA MET A 1 37.90 16.83 -22.25
C MET A 1 36.68 16.28 -21.50
N ASP A 2 36.88 15.41 -20.51
CA ASP A 2 35.82 14.49 -20.06
C ASP A 2 35.26 14.83 -18.68
N VAL A 3 35.95 15.65 -17.87
CA VAL A 3 35.51 15.99 -16.51
C VAL A 3 34.38 17.03 -16.49
N PHE A 4 34.34 17.94 -17.48
CA PHE A 4 33.28 18.95 -17.60
C PHE A 4 31.94 18.34 -18.06
N GLU A 5 31.94 17.29 -18.89
CA GLU A 5 30.68 16.69 -19.37
C GLU A 5 29.97 15.83 -18.30
N TYR A 6 30.73 15.19 -17.40
CA TYR A 6 30.14 14.52 -16.22
C TYR A 6 29.53 15.51 -15.22
N THR A 7 30.05 16.73 -15.09
CA THR A 7 29.46 17.74 -14.20
C THR A 7 28.17 18.35 -14.76
N GLU A 8 28.02 18.43 -16.09
CA GLU A 8 26.77 18.90 -16.73
C GLU A 8 25.63 17.88 -16.62
N ARG A 9 25.90 16.58 -16.77
CA ARG A 9 24.86 15.54 -16.65
C ARG A 9 24.53 15.18 -15.19
N CYS A 10 25.48 15.33 -14.28
CA CYS A 10 25.35 14.95 -12.86
C CYS A 10 25.62 16.15 -11.94
N PRO A 11 24.66 17.07 -11.77
CA PRO A 11 24.83 18.18 -10.84
C PRO A 11 24.88 17.69 -9.37
N PRO A 12 25.58 18.40 -8.46
CA PRO A 12 25.70 18.00 -7.05
C PRO A 12 24.37 17.87 -6.28
N TYR A 13 23.30 18.50 -6.78
CA TYR A 13 21.95 18.43 -6.21
C TYR A 13 21.12 17.23 -6.72
N ALA A 14 21.59 16.45 -7.70
CA ALA A 14 20.91 15.25 -8.18
C ALA A 14 20.54 14.22 -7.07
N PRO A 15 21.43 13.88 -6.11
CA PRO A 15 21.08 12.93 -5.04
C PRO A 15 20.02 13.45 -4.06
N PHE A 16 19.78 14.77 -3.97
CA PHE A 16 18.72 15.31 -3.13
C PHE A 16 17.35 14.78 -3.56
N PHE A 17 17.07 14.74 -4.86
CA PHE A 17 15.82 14.18 -5.38
C PHE A 17 15.72 12.68 -5.07
N GLY A 18 16.86 11.97 -5.17
CA GLY A 18 17.08 10.57 -4.78
C GLY A 18 16.65 10.24 -3.34
N PHE A 19 17.15 10.99 -2.36
CA PHE A 19 16.78 10.77 -0.96
C PHE A 19 15.37 11.27 -0.65
N ALA A 20 14.92 12.35 -1.29
CA ALA A 20 13.57 12.88 -1.11
C ALA A 20 12.51 11.84 -1.47
N GLY A 21 12.57 11.23 -2.66
CA GLY A 21 11.58 10.21 -3.04
C GLY A 21 11.70 8.90 -2.26
N ALA A 22 12.88 8.50 -1.76
CA ALA A 22 13.00 7.39 -0.82
C ALA A 22 12.26 7.67 0.51
N THR A 23 12.33 8.92 0.97
CA THR A 23 11.63 9.37 2.18
C THR A 23 10.12 9.46 1.94
N PHE A 24 9.69 10.00 0.79
CA PHE A 24 8.28 10.00 0.38
C PHE A 24 7.71 8.59 0.14
N ALA A 25 8.54 7.63 -0.28
CA ALA A 25 8.16 6.24 -0.44
C ALA A 25 7.76 5.57 0.88
N MET A 26 8.39 5.98 1.98
CA MET A 26 8.17 5.39 3.31
C MET A 26 7.13 6.14 4.16
N ILE A 27 7.09 7.48 4.12
CA ILE A 27 6.23 8.28 5.00
C ILE A 27 4.74 8.15 4.66
N PHE A 28 4.39 7.94 3.39
CA PHE A 28 3.02 7.84 2.93
C PHE A 28 2.40 6.47 3.29
N CYS A 29 2.05 6.33 4.57
CA CYS A 29 1.57 5.11 5.23
C CYS A 29 0.07 4.80 4.96
N GLY A 30 -0.28 4.49 3.71
CA GLY A 30 -1.62 3.95 3.38
C GLY A 30 -1.92 2.63 4.09
N ALA A 31 -0.90 1.79 4.27
CA ALA A 31 -0.99 0.50 4.96
C ALA A 31 -1.39 0.64 6.44
N ALA A 32 -0.86 1.65 7.13
CA ALA A 32 -1.18 1.90 8.54
C ALA A 32 -2.65 2.31 8.70
N TYR A 33 -3.15 3.19 7.82
CA TYR A 33 -4.57 3.59 7.83
C TYR A 33 -5.49 2.40 7.50
N GLY A 34 -5.16 1.62 6.47
CA GLY A 34 -5.92 0.43 6.07
C GLY A 34 -6.04 -0.60 7.20
N THR A 35 -4.93 -0.82 7.91
CA THR A 35 -4.86 -1.70 9.08
C THR A 35 -5.65 -1.15 10.25
N ALA A 36 -5.50 0.14 10.58
CA ALA A 36 -6.17 0.77 11.71
C ALA A 36 -7.70 0.74 11.55
N LYS A 37 -8.22 1.15 10.38
CA LYS A 37 -9.68 1.16 10.14
C LYS A 37 -10.27 -0.25 10.09
N SER A 38 -9.60 -1.20 9.43
CA SER A 38 -10.06 -2.60 9.41
C SER A 38 -10.00 -3.24 10.80
N GLY A 39 -8.99 -2.92 11.60
CA GLY A 39 -8.82 -3.43 12.97
C GLY A 39 -9.96 -3.00 13.90
N ILE A 40 -10.46 -1.76 13.77
CA ILE A 40 -11.61 -1.27 14.55
C ILE A 40 -12.86 -2.11 14.24
N GLY A 41 -13.12 -2.41 12.97
CA GLY A 41 -14.25 -3.26 12.56
C GLY A 41 -14.15 -4.69 13.08
N ILE A 42 -12.94 -5.28 13.07
CA ILE A 42 -12.68 -6.64 13.56
C ILE A 42 -12.85 -6.71 15.08
N ALA A 43 -12.28 -5.75 15.82
CA ALA A 43 -12.43 -5.67 17.27
C ALA A 43 -13.91 -5.49 17.68
N GLY A 44 -14.67 -4.68 16.93
CA GLY A 44 -16.10 -4.49 17.14
C GLY A 44 -16.95 -5.73 16.89
N MET A 45 -16.57 -6.60 15.94
CA MET A 45 -17.22 -7.91 15.74
C MET A 45 -16.82 -8.93 16.81
N GLY A 46 -15.57 -8.88 17.28
CA GLY A 46 -14.98 -9.89 18.15
C GLY A 46 -15.72 -10.07 19.48
N THR A 47 -16.41 -9.04 19.95
CA THR A 47 -17.25 -9.10 21.17
C THR A 47 -18.57 -9.84 20.96
N PHE A 48 -19.10 -9.88 19.73
CA PHE A 48 -20.37 -10.54 19.43
C PHE A 48 -20.20 -11.98 18.94
N LYS A 49 -19.26 -12.22 18.02
CA LYS A 49 -19.05 -13.54 17.39
C LYS A 49 -17.54 -13.82 17.21
N PRO A 50 -16.84 -14.24 18.28
CA PRO A 50 -15.39 -14.42 18.25
C PRO A 50 -14.92 -15.49 17.25
N GLN A 51 -15.76 -16.49 16.98
CA GLN A 51 -15.50 -17.52 15.96
C GLN A 51 -15.26 -16.97 14.53
N LEU A 52 -15.69 -15.74 14.22
CA LEU A 52 -15.54 -15.14 12.89
C LEU A 52 -14.28 -14.26 12.73
N ILE A 53 -13.53 -14.01 13.82
CA ILE A 53 -12.35 -13.13 13.81
C ILE A 53 -11.28 -13.62 12.83
N MET A 54 -10.98 -14.92 12.86
CA MET A 54 -9.89 -15.50 12.04
C MET A 54 -10.12 -15.30 10.53
N ARG A 55 -11.38 -15.38 10.09
CA ARG A 55 -11.76 -15.18 8.68
C ARG A 55 -11.74 -13.70 8.28
N SER A 56 -11.91 -12.81 9.26
CA SER A 56 -11.97 -11.36 9.04
C SER A 56 -10.59 -10.69 9.00
N LEU A 57 -9.49 -11.45 9.10
CA LEU A 57 -8.12 -10.92 9.07
C LEU A 57 -7.60 -10.61 7.66
N ILE A 58 -8.28 -11.07 6.60
CA ILE A 58 -7.87 -10.85 5.20
C ILE A 58 -7.64 -9.37 4.86
N PRO A 59 -8.52 -8.40 5.22
CA PRO A 59 -8.30 -6.98 4.94
C PRO A 59 -7.01 -6.43 5.59
N VAL A 60 -6.65 -6.93 6.78
CA VAL A 60 -5.44 -6.50 7.49
C VAL A 60 -4.19 -7.03 6.79
N VAL A 61 -4.21 -8.29 6.37
CA VAL A 61 -3.10 -8.88 5.61
C VAL A 61 -2.90 -8.13 4.29
N MET A 62 -3.98 -7.82 3.57
CA MET A 62 -3.90 -7.05 2.31
C MET A 62 -3.32 -5.66 2.53
N ALA A 63 -3.79 -4.90 3.52
CA ALA A 63 -3.19 -3.61 3.87
C ALA A 63 -1.68 -3.72 4.19
N GLY A 64 -1.24 -4.84 4.79
CA GLY A 64 0.17 -5.13 5.04
C GLY A 64 1.00 -5.31 3.76
N ILE A 65 0.45 -5.97 2.74
CA ILE A 65 1.12 -6.21 1.46
C ILE A 65 1.37 -4.87 0.74
N ILE A 66 0.43 -3.91 0.79
CA ILE A 66 0.65 -2.55 0.29
C ILE A 66 1.92 -1.96 0.90
N GLY A 67 2.13 -2.14 2.20
CA GLY A 67 3.32 -1.69 2.94
C GLY A 67 4.61 -2.25 2.35
N ILE A 68 4.64 -3.54 2.05
CA ILE A 68 5.79 -4.22 1.44
C ILE A 68 6.10 -3.66 0.06
N TYR A 69 5.09 -3.37 -0.76
CA TYR A 69 5.32 -2.72 -2.07
C TYR A 69 6.03 -1.37 -1.93
N GLY A 70 5.79 -0.64 -0.84
CA GLY A 70 6.48 0.61 -0.55
C GLY A 70 7.93 0.43 -0.19
N LEU A 71 8.20 -0.55 0.68
CA LEU A 71 9.56 -0.89 1.08
C LEU A 71 10.40 -1.34 -0.12
N VAL A 72 9.85 -2.23 -0.96
CA VAL A 72 10.54 -2.73 -2.16
C VAL A 72 10.85 -1.59 -3.13
N VAL A 73 9.89 -0.68 -3.37
CA VAL A 73 10.14 0.50 -4.19
C VAL A 73 11.19 1.39 -3.53
N ALA A 74 11.08 1.74 -2.25
CA ALA A 74 12.03 2.62 -1.56
C ALA A 74 13.47 2.08 -1.58
N VAL A 75 13.65 0.76 -1.50
CA VAL A 75 14.95 0.10 -1.54
C VAL A 75 15.54 0.08 -2.96
N LEU A 76 14.70 -0.09 -3.98
CA LEU A 76 15.15 -0.18 -5.38
C LEU A 76 15.19 1.19 -6.08
N ILE A 77 14.37 2.16 -5.65
CA ILE A 77 14.03 3.40 -6.36
C ILE A 77 13.58 4.50 -5.38
N THR A 78 13.87 5.73 -5.74
CA THR A 78 13.23 6.96 -5.29
C THR A 78 11.83 7.16 -5.94
N GLY A 79 10.92 6.20 -5.79
CA GLY A 79 9.62 6.19 -6.48
C GLY A 79 8.48 6.88 -5.72
N SER A 80 7.42 7.32 -6.42
CA SER A 80 6.25 7.96 -5.81
C SER A 80 5.22 6.96 -5.27
N ARG A 81 4.76 7.18 -4.02
CA ARG A 81 3.93 6.26 -3.22
C ARG A 81 2.42 6.53 -3.27
N LEU A 82 1.97 7.46 -4.09
CA LEU A 82 0.60 7.99 -4.05
C LEU A 82 -0.48 6.92 -4.29
N SER A 83 -0.19 5.94 -5.16
CA SER A 83 -1.08 4.80 -5.45
C SER A 83 -1.30 3.91 -4.23
N GLY A 84 -0.25 3.63 -3.45
CA GLY A 84 -0.34 2.82 -2.23
C GLY A 84 -1.13 3.49 -1.11
N VAL A 85 -1.14 4.82 -1.06
CA VAL A 85 -1.98 5.60 -0.12
C VAL A 85 -3.44 5.49 -0.48
N ALA A 86 -3.77 5.67 -1.76
CA ALA A 86 -5.13 5.52 -2.26
C ALA A 86 -5.66 4.09 -2.02
N ALA A 87 -4.85 3.09 -2.37
CA ALA A 87 -5.17 1.68 -2.12
C ALA A 87 -5.40 1.42 -0.62
N GLY A 88 -4.49 1.87 0.26
CA GLY A 88 -4.62 1.70 1.71
C GLY A 88 -5.86 2.40 2.30
N TRP A 89 -6.23 3.56 1.76
CA TRP A 89 -7.45 4.27 2.15
C TRP A 89 -8.71 3.48 1.75
N THR A 90 -8.76 2.99 0.51
CA THR A 90 -9.91 2.20 0.02
C THR A 90 -10.04 0.87 0.76
N VAL A 91 -8.94 0.15 0.97
CA VAL A 91 -8.90 -1.10 1.75
C VAL A 91 -9.39 -0.89 3.18
N GLY A 92 -9.00 0.21 3.84
CA GLY A 92 -9.44 0.52 5.20
C GLY A 92 -10.95 0.76 5.32
N ILE A 93 -11.54 1.52 4.39
CA ILE A 93 -12.98 1.84 4.41
C ILE A 93 -13.81 0.61 4.04
N VAL A 94 -13.41 -0.10 2.98
CA VAL A 94 -14.08 -1.32 2.53
C VAL A 94 -13.96 -2.40 3.61
N GLY A 95 -12.78 -2.55 4.23
CA GLY A 95 -12.53 -3.48 5.32
C GLY A 95 -13.44 -3.24 6.53
N ASP A 96 -13.48 -2.02 7.08
CA ASP A 96 -14.33 -1.68 8.24
C ASP A 96 -15.82 -1.96 7.97
N SER A 97 -16.33 -1.55 6.79
CA SER A 97 -17.73 -1.73 6.41
C SER A 97 -18.08 -3.20 6.15
N SER A 98 -17.18 -3.93 5.48
CA SER A 98 -17.38 -5.33 5.11
C SER A 98 -17.34 -6.25 6.32
N VAL A 99 -16.41 -6.03 7.24
CA VAL A 99 -16.30 -6.81 8.48
C VAL A 99 -17.54 -6.61 9.36
N ARG A 100 -18.05 -5.38 9.49
CA ARG A 100 -19.30 -5.12 10.23
C ARG A 100 -20.52 -5.83 9.62
N ASN A 101 -20.61 -5.89 8.29
CA ASN A 101 -21.69 -6.60 7.60
C ASN A 101 -21.52 -8.13 7.66
N PHE A 102 -20.28 -8.62 7.66
CA PHE A 102 -19.96 -10.04 7.83
C PHE A 102 -20.38 -10.59 9.20
N ALA A 103 -20.49 -9.74 10.22
CA ALA A 103 -21.03 -10.11 11.54
C ALA A 103 -22.52 -10.50 11.48
N LYS A 104 -23.28 -9.88 10.55
CA LYS A 104 -24.71 -10.14 10.34
C LYS A 104 -24.91 -11.36 9.46
N GLU A 105 -24.24 -11.41 8.31
CA GLU A 105 -24.38 -12.47 7.31
C GLU A 105 -23.02 -13.02 6.87
N SER A 106 -22.82 -14.33 6.93
CA SER A 106 -21.54 -14.93 6.53
C SER A 106 -21.38 -15.04 5.01
N ARG A 107 -22.47 -14.90 4.24
CA ARG A 107 -22.47 -15.00 2.77
C ARG A 107 -21.76 -13.83 2.08
N VAL A 108 -21.63 -12.67 2.74
CA VAL A 108 -20.89 -11.50 2.21
C VAL A 108 -19.37 -11.65 2.23
N TYR A 109 -18.84 -12.77 2.74
CA TYR A 109 -17.40 -13.06 2.75
C TYR A 109 -16.75 -12.98 1.37
N VAL A 110 -17.36 -13.60 0.36
CA VAL A 110 -16.81 -13.64 -1.00
C VAL A 110 -16.80 -12.24 -1.62
N ALA A 111 -17.86 -11.46 -1.41
CA ALA A 111 -17.95 -10.09 -1.90
C ALA A 111 -16.90 -9.18 -1.25
N MET A 112 -16.66 -9.34 0.06
CA MET A 112 -15.60 -8.65 0.78
C MET A 112 -14.22 -8.93 0.17
N VAL A 113 -13.88 -10.21 -0.03
CA VAL A 113 -12.58 -10.59 -0.61
C VAL A 113 -12.42 -10.05 -2.03
N LEU A 114 -13.46 -10.16 -2.87
CA LEU A 114 -13.40 -9.67 -4.24
C LEU A 114 -13.16 -8.15 -4.31
N MET A 115 -13.87 -7.37 -3.49
CA MET A 115 -13.65 -5.92 -3.45
C MET A 115 -12.24 -5.55 -2.97
N LEU A 116 -11.70 -6.29 -1.99
CA LEU A 116 -10.34 -6.06 -1.49
C LEU A 116 -9.26 -6.39 -2.53
N ILE A 117 -9.48 -7.41 -3.38
CA ILE A 117 -8.56 -7.73 -4.48
C ILE A 117 -8.54 -6.57 -5.50
N PHE A 118 -9.70 -6.05 -5.90
CA PHE A 118 -9.74 -4.92 -6.83
C PHE A 118 -9.10 -3.64 -6.26
N ALA A 119 -9.28 -3.40 -4.96
CA ALA A 119 -8.62 -2.28 -4.27
C ALA A 119 -7.08 -2.43 -4.25
N GLU A 120 -6.58 -3.66 -4.09
CA GLU A 120 -5.16 -4.00 -4.12
C GLU A 120 -4.49 -3.75 -5.48
N VAL A 121 -5.20 -4.01 -6.59
CA VAL A 121 -4.63 -3.82 -7.93
C VAL A 121 -4.17 -2.37 -8.15
N LEU A 122 -4.80 -1.39 -7.50
CA LEU A 122 -4.36 0.02 -7.52
C LEU A 122 -2.94 0.20 -6.98
N GLY A 123 -2.58 -0.52 -5.92
CA GLY A 123 -1.22 -0.53 -5.35
C GLY A 123 -0.22 -1.23 -6.27
N LEU A 124 -0.63 -2.36 -6.85
CA LEU A 124 0.18 -3.12 -7.82
C LEU A 124 0.51 -2.31 -9.08
N TYR A 125 -0.45 -1.55 -9.62
CA TYR A 125 -0.17 -0.68 -10.76
C TYR A 125 0.93 0.35 -10.47
N GLY A 126 0.95 0.89 -9.24
CA GLY A 126 2.02 1.78 -8.80
C GLY A 126 3.40 1.12 -8.80
N LEU A 127 3.49 -0.12 -8.32
CA LEU A 127 4.72 -0.90 -8.28
C LEU A 127 5.28 -1.15 -9.70
N ILE A 128 4.42 -1.58 -10.63
CA ILE A 128 4.83 -1.88 -12.01
C ILE A 128 5.40 -0.63 -12.69
N VAL A 129 4.73 0.51 -12.55
CA VAL A 129 5.20 1.79 -13.12
C VAL A 129 6.53 2.20 -12.51
N ALA A 130 6.70 2.06 -11.19
CA ALA A 130 7.97 2.35 -10.54
C ALA A 130 9.09 1.46 -11.10
N LEU A 131 8.89 0.15 -11.20
CA LEU A 131 9.89 -0.78 -11.74
C LEU A 131 10.28 -0.47 -13.20
N ILE A 132 9.33 -0.09 -14.05
CA ILE A 132 9.62 0.31 -15.43
C ILE A 132 10.49 1.57 -15.45
N LEU A 133 10.24 2.54 -14.57
CA LEU A 133 11.05 3.76 -14.48
C LEU A 133 12.48 3.46 -14.03
N GLN A 134 12.69 2.54 -13.09
CA GLN A 134 14.04 2.13 -12.70
C GLN A 134 14.81 1.47 -13.82
N SER A 135 14.15 0.60 -14.59
CA SER A 135 14.79 -0.07 -15.74
C SER A 135 15.26 0.90 -16.82
N LYS A 136 14.77 2.14 -16.85
CA LYS A 136 15.23 3.22 -17.75
C LYS A 136 16.29 4.12 -17.14
N THR A 137 16.47 4.07 -15.82
CA THR A 137 17.39 4.93 -15.08
C THR A 137 18.75 4.24 -14.86
N VAL A 138 18.77 2.90 -14.93
CA VAL A 138 19.98 2.05 -14.96
C VAL A 138 20.51 1.92 -16.38
#